data_AF-A0A929IPS5-F1
#
_entry.id   AF-A0A929IPS5-F1
#
_cell.length_a   1.000
_cell.length_b   1.000
_cell.length_c   1.000
_cell.angle_alpha   90.00
_cell.angle_beta   90.00
_cell.angle_gamma   90.00
#
_symmetry.space_group_name_H-M   'P 1'
#
loop_
_entity.id
_entity.type
_entity.pdbx_description
1 polymer ?
#
loop_
_entity_poly.entity_id
_entity_poly.type
_entity_poly.pdbx_seq_one_letter_code
_entity_poly.pdbx_strand_id
1 'polypeptide(L)'
;MNQTPELFGFFGFTHGWARMLTVMSPAGAAAALRTVPGNGDLIVHSGEGQLTRYREKREGALDRLVEQHGIAVLSRSEWNARKAVLGESIYL
;
A
#
# COMPACT_ATOMS: atom_id res chain seq x y z
N MET A 1 -0.64 -23.61 -5.72
CA MET A 1 -1.63 -22.64 -5.18
C MET A 1 -1.02 -21.26 -5.36
N ASN A 2 -1.54 -20.43 -6.26
CA ASN A 2 -1.07 -19.05 -6.39
C ASN A 2 -1.60 -18.26 -5.18
N GLN A 3 -0.79 -18.15 -4.13
CA GLN A 3 -1.12 -17.24 -3.05
C GLN A 3 -0.94 -15.82 -3.58
N THR A 4 -2.03 -15.07 -3.70
CA THR A 4 -1.96 -13.62 -3.86
C THR A 4 -1.02 -13.07 -2.79
N PRO A 5 -0.01 -12.27 -3.15
CA PRO A 5 0.96 -11.79 -2.17
C PRO A 5 0.22 -11.04 -1.05
N GLU A 6 0.62 -11.30 0.19
CA GLU A 6 0.05 -10.63 1.35
C GLU A 6 0.34 -9.12 1.25
N LEU A 7 -0.70 -8.31 1.39
CA LEU A 7 -0.63 -6.85 1.28
C LEU A 7 -1.04 -6.22 2.60
N PHE A 8 -0.20 -5.33 3.10
CA PHE A 8 -0.49 -4.54 4.30
C PHE A 8 -0.59 -3.07 3.93
N GLY A 9 -1.61 -2.41 4.44
CA GLY A 9 -1.89 -1.00 4.20
C GLY A 9 -1.74 -0.17 5.47
N PHE A 10 -1.32 1.08 5.32
CA PHE A 10 -1.39 2.08 6.38
C PHE A 10 -1.85 3.42 5.81
N PHE A 11 -2.88 3.99 6.44
CA PHE A 11 -3.35 5.33 6.09
C PHE A 11 -2.53 6.39 6.85
N GLY A 12 -1.87 7.25 6.08
CA GLY A 12 -1.21 8.44 6.58
C GLY A 12 -1.87 9.71 6.04
N PHE A 13 -1.63 10.83 6.73
CA PHE A 13 -1.98 12.16 6.24
C PHE A 13 -0.73 12.85 5.70
N THR A 14 -0.89 13.54 4.58
CA THR A 14 0.16 14.41 4.00
C THR A 14 -0.08 15.86 4.45
N HIS A 15 0.91 16.75 4.23
CA HIS A 15 0.85 18.17 4.64
C HIS A 15 -0.33 18.98 4.05
N GLY A 16 -1.15 18.39 3.15
CA GLY A 16 -2.37 18.98 2.61
C GLY A 16 -3.66 18.22 2.96
N TRP A 17 -3.70 17.47 4.07
CA TRP A 17 -4.85 16.69 4.57
C TRP A 17 -5.36 15.56 3.66
N ALA A 18 -4.72 15.32 2.52
CA ALA A 18 -5.08 14.21 1.65
C ALA A 18 -4.76 12.86 2.33
N ARG A 19 -5.78 11.99 2.41
CA ARG A 19 -5.69 10.60 2.84
C ARG A 19 -4.83 9.83 1.84
N MET A 20 -3.78 9.17 2.33
CA MET A 20 -2.85 8.41 1.52
C MET A 20 -2.70 7.00 2.08
N LEU A 21 -2.89 6.00 1.23
CA LEU A 21 -2.64 4.60 1.58
C LEU A 21 -1.23 4.23 1.16
N THR A 22 -0.38 3.84 2.11
CA THR A 22 0.92 3.22 1.82
C THR A 22 0.77 1.71 1.89
N VAL A 23 1.27 0.99 0.89
CA VAL A 23 1.17 -0.47 0.82
C VAL A 23 2.56 -1.09 0.84
N MET A 24 2.72 -2.14 1.65
CA MET A 24 3.89 -3.01 1.66
C MET A 24 3.50 -4.46 1.41
N SER A 25 4.44 -5.23 0.84
CA SER A 25 4.33 -6.66 0.66
C SER A 25 5.65 -7.32 1.06
N PRO A 26 5.63 -8.53 1.66
CA PRO A 26 6.84 -9.32 1.89
C PRO A 26 7.57 -9.68 0.59
N ALA A 27 6.85 -9.69 -0.54
CA ALA A 27 7.41 -9.95 -1.87
C ALA A 27 8.01 -8.69 -2.53
N GLY A 28 8.04 -7.56 -1.82
CA GLY A 28 8.65 -6.32 -2.29
C GLY A 28 7.66 -5.28 -2.85
N ALA A 29 8.16 -4.07 -3.05
CA ALA A 29 7.39 -2.92 -3.51
C ALA A 29 6.92 -3.11 -4.96
N ALA A 30 7.76 -3.73 -5.81
CA ALA A 30 7.40 -4.06 -7.18
C ALA A 30 6.27 -5.09 -7.26
N ALA A 31 6.27 -6.09 -6.36
CA ALA A 31 5.21 -7.08 -6.28
C ALA A 31 3.88 -6.45 -5.81
N ALA A 32 3.93 -5.53 -4.84
CA ALA A 32 2.77 -4.78 -4.40
C ALA A 32 2.15 -3.97 -5.55
N LEU A 33 2.96 -3.26 -6.34
CA LEU A 33 2.47 -2.47 -7.48
C LEU A 33 1.89 -3.35 -8.61
N ARG A 34 2.49 -4.51 -8.90
CA ARG A 34 1.92 -5.46 -9.87
C ARG A 34 0.56 -6.00 -9.43
N THR A 35 0.38 -6.19 -8.12
CA THR A 35 -0.86 -6.73 -7.55
C THR A 35 -1.95 -5.67 -7.45
N VAL A 36 -1.56 -4.42 -7.17
CA VAL A 36 -2.45 -3.28 -7.00
C VAL A 36 -2.06 -2.20 -8.03
N PRO A 37 -2.35 -2.41 -9.32
CA PRO A 37 -2.04 -1.40 -10.32
C PRO A 37 -2.88 -0.14 -10.08
N GLY A 38 -2.33 1.02 -10.43
CA GLY A 38 -3.11 2.26 -10.47
C GLY A 38 -4.29 2.16 -11.43
N ASN A 39 -5.36 2.88 -11.12
CA ASN A 39 -6.50 3.07 -12.01
C ASN A 39 -6.78 4.57 -12.20
N GLY A 40 -7.77 4.91 -13.04
CA GLY A 40 -8.14 6.29 -13.33
C GLY A 40 -8.58 7.10 -12.10
N ASP A 41 -8.95 6.42 -11.01
CA ASP A 41 -9.52 7.01 -9.79
C ASP A 41 -8.46 7.28 -8.71
N LEU A 42 -7.21 6.90 -8.97
CA LEU A 42 -6.10 7.00 -8.04
C LEU A 42 -4.91 7.75 -8.64
N ILE A 43 -4.16 8.43 -7.78
CA ILE A 43 -2.77 8.84 -8.05
C ILE A 43 -1.89 7.80 -7.39
N VAL A 44 -0.96 7.22 -8.16
CA VAL A 44 0.03 6.26 -7.66
C VAL A 44 1.39 6.93 -7.58
N HIS A 45 2.03 6.81 -6.42
CA HIS A 45 3.42 7.20 -6.20
C HIS A 45 4.22 5.94 -5.90
N SER A 46 5.10 5.57 -6.83
CA SER A 46 6.02 4.43 -6.72
C SER A 46 7.39 4.84 -7.25
N GLY A 47 8.45 4.18 -6.77
CA GLY A 47 9.82 4.42 -7.21
C GLY A 47 10.78 3.43 -6.57
N GLU A 48 12.00 3.38 -7.10
CA GLU A 48 13.06 2.53 -6.55
C GLU A 48 13.32 2.87 -5.08
N GLY A 49 13.38 1.85 -4.22
CA GLY A 49 13.59 2.01 -2.78
C GLY A 49 12.42 2.66 -2.03
N GLN A 50 11.23 2.76 -2.63
CA GLN A 50 10.06 3.36 -1.99
C GLN A 50 8.86 2.43 -2.00
N LEU A 51 8.11 2.44 -0.90
CA LEU A 51 6.81 1.78 -0.85
C LEU A 51 5.80 2.47 -1.76
N THR A 52 4.93 1.67 -2.37
CA THR A 52 3.88 2.19 -3.24
C THR A 52 2.83 2.91 -2.39
N ARG A 53 2.48 4.12 -2.82
CA ARG A 53 1.51 4.99 -2.14
C ARG A 53 0.40 5.37 -3.11
N TYR A 54 -0.83 5.33 -2.60
CA TYR A 54 -2.03 5.65 -3.35
C TYR A 54 -2.74 6.83 -2.70
N ARG A 55 -3.18 7.77 -3.54
CA ARG A 55 -4.00 8.91 -3.13
C ARG A 55 -5.28 8.92 -3.96
N GLU A 56 -6.39 9.29 -3.34
CA GLU A 56 -7.69 9.43 -4.01
C GLU A 56 -7.69 10.58 -5.02
N LYS A 57 -8.16 10.31 -6.24
CA LYS A 57 -8.72 11.32 -7.15
C LYS A 57 -10.23 11.40 -7.03
N ARG A 58 -10.87 10.25 -6.78
CA ARG A 58 -12.31 10.12 -6.55
C ARG A 58 -12.56 9.61 -5.13
N GLU A 59 -13.58 10.15 -4.49
CA GLU A 59 -13.99 9.76 -3.14
C GLU A 59 -14.28 8.25 -3.04
N GLY A 60 -13.81 7.64 -1.95
CA GLY A 60 -13.95 6.22 -1.66
C GLY A 60 -13.13 5.29 -2.55
N ALA A 61 -12.24 5.82 -3.41
CA ALA A 61 -11.41 4.99 -4.28
C ALA A 61 -10.40 4.15 -3.47
N LEU A 62 -9.88 4.65 -2.35
CA LEU A 62 -8.96 3.88 -1.51
C LEU A 62 -9.68 2.77 -0.76
N ASP A 63 -10.90 3.01 -0.28
CA ASP A 63 -11.67 1.98 0.41
C ASP A 63 -12.01 0.82 -0.53
N ARG A 64 -12.43 1.13 -1.77
CA ARG A 64 -12.62 0.11 -2.82
C ARG A 64 -11.33 -0.64 -3.16
N LEU A 65 -10.20 0.06 -3.20
CA LEU A 65 -8.90 -0.57 -3.47
C LEU A 65 -8.53 -1.58 -2.36
N VAL A 66 -8.75 -1.20 -1.10
CA VAL A 66 -8.51 -2.07 0.06
C VAL A 66 -9.36 -3.34 -0.02
N GLU A 67 -10.66 -3.18 -0.27
CA GLU A 67 -11.60 -4.30 -0.39
C GLU A 67 -11.28 -5.21 -1.58
N GLN A 68 -11.05 -4.63 -2.77
CA GLN A 68 -10.79 -5.37 -3.99
C GLN A 68 -9.53 -6.25 -3.92
N HIS A 69 -8.49 -5.77 -3.23
CA HIS A 69 -7.20 -6.45 -3.15
C HIS A 69 -6.94 -7.13 -1.81
N GLY A 70 -7.91 -7.12 -0.89
CA GLY A 70 -7.78 -7.74 0.44
C GLY A 70 -6.63 -7.15 1.26
N ILE A 71 -6.41 -5.83 1.17
CA ILE A 71 -5.31 -5.17 1.87
C ILE A 71 -5.60 -5.13 3.36
N ALA A 72 -4.76 -5.75 4.18
CA ALA A 72 -4.87 -5.67 5.63
C ALA A 72 -4.47 -4.27 6.11
N VAL A 73 -5.44 -3.43 6.46
CA VAL A 73 -5.18 -2.08 6.96
C VAL A 73 -4.76 -2.16 8.42
N LEU A 74 -3.55 -1.69 8.70
CA LEU A 74 -2.92 -1.73 10.00
C LEU A 74 -3.02 -0.39 10.72
N SER A 75 -3.09 -0.42 12.04
CA SER A 75 -2.79 0.73 12.88
C SER A 75 -1.31 1.13 12.76
N ARG A 76 -0.94 2.31 13.25
CA ARG A 76 0.46 2.78 13.23
C ARG A 76 1.41 1.82 13.97
N SER A 77 0.97 1.28 15.11
CA SER A 77 1.78 0.34 15.90
C SER A 77 2.02 -0.97 15.16
N GLU A 78 0.95 -1.56 14.62
CA GLU A 78 1.01 -2.79 13.83
C GLU A 78 1.82 -2.61 12.55
N TRP A 79 1.68 -1.47 11.87
CA TRP A 79 2.47 -1.12 10.70
C TRP A 79 3.97 -1.09 11.04
N ASN A 80 4.36 -0.39 12.10
CA ASN A 80 5.76 -0.31 12.52
C ASN A 80 6.31 -1.68 12.91
N ALA A 81 5.54 -2.48 13.66
CA ALA A 81 5.92 -3.83 14.06
C ALA A 81 6.10 -4.72 12.83
N ARG A 82 5.15 -4.70 11.89
CA ARG A 82 5.21 -5.49 10.66
C ARG A 82 6.37 -5.05 9.77
N LYS A 83 6.60 -3.74 9.64
CA LYS A 83 7.73 -3.17 8.91
C LYS A 83 9.07 -3.62 9.51
N ALA A 84 9.20 -3.66 10.83
CA ALA A 84 10.39 -4.15 11.51
C ALA A 84 10.63 -5.66 11.26
N VAL A 85 9.57 -6.47 11.22
CA VAL A 85 9.65 -7.90 10.91
C VAL A 85 10.09 -8.14 9.46
N LEU A 86 9.53 -7.40 8.50
CA LEU A 86 9.80 -7.59 7.07
C LEU A 86 11.15 -6.97 6.65
N GLY A 87 11.63 -5.95 7.35
CA GLY A 87 12.92 -5.32 7.10
C GLY A 87 13.03 -4.75 5.69
N GLU A 88 14.20 -4.92 5.06
CA GLU A 88 14.50 -4.35 3.73
C GLU A 88 13.76 -5.05 2.58
N SER A 89 13.20 -6.25 2.80
CA SER A 89 12.52 -7.02 1.75
C SER A 89 11.36 -6.28 1.11
N ILE A 90 10.73 -5.35 1.85
CA ILE A 90 9.58 -4.56 1.37
C ILE A 90 9.95 -3.51 0.33
N TYR A 91 11.24 -3.23 0.13
CA TYR A 91 11.73 -2.23 -0.83
C TYR A 91 12.29 -2.82 -2.13
N LEU A 92 12.49 -4.14 -2.17
CA LEU A 92 12.91 -4.90 -3.35
C LEU A 92 11.82 -4.90 -4.44
#